data_AF-A0A7X7UIW6-F1
#
_entry.id   AF-A0A7X7UIW6-F1
#
_cell.length_a   1.000
_cell.length_b   1.000
_cell.length_c   1.000
_cell.angle_alpha   90.00
_cell.angle_beta   90.00
_cell.angle_gamma   90.00
#
_symmetry.space_group_name_H-M   'P 1'
#
loop_
_entity.id
_entity.type
_entity.pdbx_description
1 polymer ?
#
loop_
_entity_poly.entity_id
_entity_poly.type
_entity_poly.pdbx_seq_one_letter_code
_entity_poly.pdbx_strand_id
1 'polypeptide(L)'
;MWRLLKIVFPVVFFLFLSIKGMSQGLNWCPQGASWKYEYSGQQGEKGYVSIDYVGDTVIDGKTCQLLSRKRFYVPAEGSPLKVKKLGTTITYYTDKVVYVWDDYNEDFDTLFFFSTHAGDRYPVAIAPVFSQPVLMRADVQS
;
A
#
# COMPACT_ATOMS: atom_id res chain seq x y z
N MET A 1 24.80 27.08 -45.44
CA MET A 1 24.86 26.84 -43.99
C MET A 1 23.68 27.44 -43.19
N TRP A 2 23.22 28.66 -43.47
CA TRP A 2 22.14 29.34 -42.72
C TRP A 2 20.75 28.66 -42.72
N ARG A 3 20.41 27.89 -43.77
CA ARG A 3 19.11 27.21 -43.89
C ARG A 3 18.97 25.95 -43.03
N LEU A 4 20.07 25.26 -42.73
CA LEU A 4 20.08 24.06 -41.87
C LEU A 4 19.86 24.42 -40.40
N LEU A 5 20.36 25.59 -39.96
CA LEU A 5 20.24 26.08 -38.57
C LEU A 5 18.78 26.32 -38.14
N LYS A 6 17.90 26.69 -39.08
CA LYS A 6 16.48 27.01 -38.81
C LYS A 6 15.62 25.76 -38.58
N ILE A 7 16.06 24.59 -39.03
CA ILE A 7 15.35 23.31 -38.86
C ILE A 7 15.86 22.59 -37.61
N VAL A 8 17.15 22.72 -37.29
CA VAL A 8 17.74 22.11 -36.09
C VAL A 8 17.15 22.71 -34.81
N PHE A 9 16.92 24.03 -34.77
CA PHE A 9 16.38 24.72 -33.58
C PHE A 9 14.99 24.21 -33.13
N PRO A 10 13.97 24.06 -34.00
CA PRO A 10 12.67 23.51 -33.60
C PRO A 10 12.70 21.99 -33.35
N VAL A 11 13.56 21.23 -34.04
CA VAL A 11 13.70 19.78 -33.83
C VAL A 11 14.33 19.48 -32.46
N VAL A 12 15.35 20.24 -32.06
CA VAL A 12 15.95 20.13 -30.72
C VAL A 12 14.94 20.56 -29.64
N PHE A 13 14.15 21.62 -29.88
CA PHE A 13 13.09 22.05 -28.96
C PHE A 13 12.00 20.97 -28.76
N PHE A 14 11.61 20.25 -29.83
CA PHE A 14 10.67 19.12 -29.75
C PHE A 14 11.25 17.87 -29.05
N LEU A 15 12.56 17.65 -29.17
CA LEU A 15 13.25 16.57 -28.46
C LEU A 15 13.32 16.81 -26.94
N PHE A 16 13.42 18.07 -26.50
CA PHE A 16 13.39 18.41 -25.06
C PHE A 16 12.00 18.32 -24.41
N LEU A 17 10.91 18.46 -25.19
CA LEU A 17 9.53 18.31 -24.70
C LEU A 17 9.09 16.85 -24.49
N SER A 18 9.84 15.89 -25.01
CA SER A 18 9.54 14.45 -24.85
C SER A 18 10.02 13.88 -23.51
N ILE A 19 10.72 14.67 -22.69
CA ILE A 19 10.95 14.33 -21.29
C ILE A 19 9.70 14.72 -20.51
N LYS A 20 8.57 14.05 -20.80
CA LYS A 20 7.51 13.96 -19.78
C LYS A 20 8.20 13.28 -18.61
N GLY A 21 8.54 14.08 -17.60
CA GLY A 21 9.16 13.61 -16.38
C GLY A 21 8.44 12.35 -15.98
N MET A 22 9.20 11.27 -15.79
CA MET A 22 8.70 10.07 -15.14
C MET A 22 8.08 10.56 -13.84
N SER A 23 6.75 10.73 -13.86
CA SER A 23 5.97 10.91 -12.65
C SER A 23 6.47 9.79 -11.77
N GLN A 24 7.09 10.14 -10.63
CA GLN A 24 7.33 9.15 -9.59
C GLN A 24 5.93 8.75 -9.15
N GLY A 25 5.35 7.77 -9.84
CA GLY A 25 4.10 7.17 -9.45
C GLY A 25 4.29 6.77 -8.00
N LEU A 26 3.37 7.21 -7.15
CA LEU A 26 3.40 6.87 -5.74
C LEU A 26 3.55 5.35 -5.64
N ASN A 27 4.69 4.86 -5.19
CA ASN A 27 4.89 3.44 -4.94
C ASN A 27 4.41 3.17 -3.52
N TRP A 28 3.21 2.58 -3.41
CA TRP A 28 2.59 2.28 -2.12
C TRP A 28 3.46 1.35 -1.26
N CYS A 29 4.15 0.41 -1.91
CA CYS A 29 4.94 -0.63 -1.25
C CYS A 29 6.28 -0.82 -1.99
N PRO A 30 7.29 0.02 -1.70
CA PRO A 30 8.61 -0.16 -2.27
C PRO A 30 9.25 -1.48 -1.80
N GLN A 31 10.19 -2.00 -2.59
CA GLN A 31 10.93 -3.20 -2.23
C GLN A 31 11.59 -3.04 -0.84
N GLY A 32 11.33 -3.99 0.05
CA GLY A 32 11.84 -3.98 1.42
C GLY A 32 11.03 -3.13 2.40
N ALA A 33 9.87 -2.60 1.98
CA ALA A 33 8.96 -1.92 2.89
C ALA A 33 8.57 -2.80 4.09
N SER A 34 8.52 -2.17 5.27
CA SER A 34 8.08 -2.80 6.51
C SER A 34 7.27 -1.79 7.30
N TRP A 35 6.10 -2.20 7.77
CA TRP A 35 5.22 -1.40 8.60
C TRP A 35 5.03 -2.06 9.95
N LYS A 36 4.94 -1.23 10.99
CA LYS A 36 4.61 -1.66 12.34
C LYS A 36 3.49 -0.81 12.88
N TYR A 37 2.47 -1.45 13.45
CA TYR A 37 1.45 -0.76 14.23
C TYR A 37 1.30 -1.41 15.59
N GLU A 38 1.26 -0.58 16.61
CA GLU A 38 1.08 -1.00 17.99
C GLU A 38 -0.42 -1.13 18.32
N TYR A 39 -0.73 -1.99 19.27
CA TYR A 39 -2.09 -2.11 19.79
C TYR A 39 -2.08 -2.53 21.27
N SER A 40 -3.16 -2.17 21.95
CA SER A 40 -3.50 -2.63 23.28
C SER A 40 -4.85 -3.34 23.25
N GLY A 41 -4.89 -4.60 23.66
CA GLY A 41 -6.11 -5.37 23.84
C GLY A 41 -6.85 -5.01 25.13
N GLN A 42 -8.14 -5.34 25.19
CA GLN A 42 -9.01 -5.01 26.33
C GLN A 42 -8.61 -5.72 27.64
N GLN A 43 -7.82 -6.80 27.57
CA GLN A 43 -7.44 -7.64 28.71
C GLN A 43 -5.98 -7.43 29.13
N GLY A 44 -5.40 -6.27 28.82
CA GLY A 44 -4.00 -5.95 29.15
C GLY A 44 -2.97 -6.55 28.18
N GLU A 45 -3.41 -7.26 27.14
CA GLU A 45 -2.57 -7.66 26.02
C GLU A 45 -1.96 -6.42 25.37
N LYS A 46 -0.65 -6.42 25.14
CA LYS A 46 0.04 -5.35 24.43
C LYS A 46 0.95 -5.95 23.38
N GLY A 47 1.10 -5.26 22.26
CA GLY A 47 1.94 -5.76 21.20
C GLY A 47 1.97 -4.86 19.98
N TYR A 48 2.54 -5.40 18.91
CA TYR A 48 2.51 -4.78 17.60
C TYR A 48 2.36 -5.84 16.52
N VAL A 49 1.89 -5.42 15.35
CA VAL A 49 1.91 -6.23 14.15
C VAL A 49 2.95 -5.66 13.21
N SER A 50 3.77 -6.55 12.66
CA SER A 50 4.71 -6.28 11.56
C SER A 50 4.08 -6.74 10.26
N ILE A 51 4.15 -5.92 9.23
CA ILE A 51 3.80 -6.24 7.85
C ILE A 51 5.04 -5.98 7.01
N ASP A 52 5.57 -7.02 6.37
CA ASP A 52 6.84 -6.96 5.66
C ASP A 52 6.64 -7.35 4.19
N TYR A 53 7.16 -6.54 3.27
CA TYR A 53 7.28 -6.92 1.87
C TYR A 53 8.18 -8.15 1.75
N VAL A 54 7.71 -9.18 1.04
CA VAL A 54 8.48 -10.41 0.83
C VAL A 54 8.76 -10.73 -0.64
N GLY A 55 8.13 -10.02 -1.57
CA GLY A 55 8.36 -10.19 -3.00
C GLY A 55 7.20 -9.68 -3.83
N ASP A 56 7.42 -9.68 -5.14
CA ASP A 56 6.37 -9.43 -6.11
C ASP A 56 5.79 -10.76 -6.61
N THR A 57 4.55 -10.72 -7.04
CA THR A 57 3.85 -11.81 -7.73
C THR A 57 2.96 -11.24 -8.84
N VAL A 58 2.38 -12.11 -9.66
CA VAL A 58 1.41 -11.73 -10.70
C VAL A 58 0.12 -12.49 -10.49
N ILE A 59 -0.98 -11.75 -10.34
CA ILE A 59 -2.35 -12.28 -10.26
C ILE A 59 -3.17 -11.55 -11.33
N ASP A 60 -3.84 -12.29 -12.21
CA ASP A 60 -4.68 -11.75 -13.29
C ASP A 60 -4.00 -10.63 -14.11
N GLY A 61 -2.73 -10.86 -14.46
CA GLY A 61 -1.90 -9.93 -15.23
C GLY A 61 -1.47 -8.67 -14.48
N LYS A 62 -1.79 -8.53 -13.19
CA LYS A 62 -1.41 -7.38 -12.36
C LYS A 62 -0.16 -7.73 -11.56
N THR A 63 0.84 -6.84 -11.59
CA THR A 63 1.99 -6.93 -10.69
C THR A 63 1.54 -6.57 -9.28
N CYS A 64 1.67 -7.51 -8.37
CA CYS A 64 1.19 -7.41 -7.00
C CYS A 64 2.35 -7.56 -6.00
N GLN A 65 2.25 -6.89 -4.86
CA GLN A 65 3.16 -7.06 -3.74
C GLN A 65 2.62 -8.14 -2.80
N LEU A 66 3.46 -9.11 -2.48
CA LEU A 66 3.21 -10.12 -1.46
C LEU A 66 3.77 -9.62 -0.13
N LEU A 67 2.91 -9.59 0.89
CA LEU A 67 3.24 -9.08 2.22
C LEU A 67 3.08 -10.19 3.27
N SER A 68 4.05 -10.33 4.18
CA SER A 68 3.97 -11.24 5.32
C SER A 68 3.56 -10.51 6.58
N ARG A 69 2.68 -11.10 7.38
CA ARG A 69 2.15 -10.50 8.62
C ARG A 69 2.52 -11.32 9.84
N LYS A 70 3.04 -10.65 10.88
CA LYS A 70 3.39 -11.26 12.17
C LYS A 70 2.89 -10.39 13.31
N ARG A 71 2.30 -11.01 14.32
CA ARG A 71 1.93 -10.36 15.57
C ARG A 71 2.95 -10.70 16.65
N PHE A 72 3.46 -9.67 17.31
CA PHE A 72 4.31 -9.75 18.48
C PHE A 72 3.50 -9.25 19.67
N TYR A 73 3.35 -10.04 20.73
CA TYR A 73 2.43 -9.70 21.82
C TYR A 73 2.80 -10.33 23.14
N VAL A 74 2.44 -9.65 24.22
CA VAL A 74 2.49 -10.13 25.59
C VAL A 74 1.05 -10.38 26.03
N PRO A 75 0.64 -11.64 26.30
CA PRO A 75 -0.76 -11.96 26.61
C PRO A 75 -1.28 -11.33 27.91
N ALA A 76 -0.41 -11.21 28.91
CA ALA A 76 -0.70 -10.65 30.22
C ALA A 76 0.62 -10.17 30.85
N GLU A 77 0.52 -9.26 31.83
CA GLU A 77 1.69 -8.77 32.56
C GLU A 77 2.51 -9.94 33.16
N GLY A 78 3.84 -9.86 33.05
CA GLY A 78 4.75 -10.92 33.47
C GLY A 78 4.86 -12.12 32.50
N SER A 79 4.06 -12.19 31.44
CA SER A 79 4.20 -13.24 30.41
C SER A 79 5.37 -12.95 29.45
N PRO A 80 6.00 -13.99 28.88
CA PRO A 80 7.00 -13.80 27.84
C PRO A 80 6.38 -13.25 26.54
N LEU A 81 7.20 -12.57 25.75
CA LEU A 81 6.84 -12.17 24.39
C LEU A 81 6.50 -13.40 23.54
N LYS A 82 5.35 -13.35 22.86
CA LYS A 82 4.92 -14.35 21.90
C LYS A 82 4.92 -13.78 20.49
N VAL A 83 5.12 -14.66 19.52
CA VAL A 83 5.05 -14.33 18.09
C VAL A 83 4.03 -15.25 17.42
N LYS A 84 3.09 -14.66 16.68
CA LYS A 84 2.08 -15.38 15.91
C LYS A 84 2.18 -14.97 14.44
N LYS A 85 2.33 -15.95 13.54
CA LYS A 85 2.20 -15.71 12.10
C LYS A 85 0.72 -15.46 11.77
N LEU A 86 0.44 -14.40 11.03
CA LEU A 86 -0.91 -14.03 10.60
C LEU A 86 -1.16 -14.36 9.12
N GLY A 87 -0.21 -15.04 8.47
CA GLY A 87 -0.27 -15.37 7.06
C GLY A 87 0.28 -14.26 6.17
N THR A 88 -0.01 -14.38 4.88
CA THR A 88 0.35 -13.39 3.86
C THR A 88 -0.88 -12.60 3.44
N THR A 89 -0.66 -11.54 2.68
CA THR A 89 -1.70 -10.81 1.94
C THR A 89 -1.08 -10.30 0.64
N ILE A 90 -1.88 -10.16 -0.40
CA ILE A 90 -1.46 -9.70 -1.72
C ILE A 90 -2.11 -8.35 -1.94
N THR A 91 -1.33 -7.37 -2.39
CA THR A 91 -1.84 -6.04 -2.74
C THR A 91 -1.42 -5.64 -4.14
N TYR A 92 -2.24 -4.85 -4.83
CA TYR A 92 -1.79 -4.11 -6.00
C TYR A 92 -2.14 -2.65 -5.85
N TYR A 93 -1.43 -1.79 -6.58
CA TYR A 93 -1.69 -0.37 -6.57
C TYR A 93 -1.80 0.15 -8.00
N THR A 94 -2.92 0.82 -8.30
CA THR A 94 -3.13 1.54 -9.55
C THR A 94 -3.96 2.79 -9.27
N ASP A 95 -3.76 3.85 -10.05
CA ASP A 95 -4.63 5.03 -10.06
C ASP A 95 -4.94 5.62 -8.66
N LYS A 96 -3.96 5.60 -7.75
CA LYS A 96 -4.07 6.09 -6.37
C LYS A 96 -4.96 5.24 -5.46
N VAL A 97 -5.23 4.00 -5.82
CA VAL A 97 -5.98 3.04 -5.01
C VAL A 97 -5.12 1.81 -4.76
N VAL A 98 -5.03 1.41 -3.50
CA VAL A 98 -4.47 0.12 -3.10
C VAL A 98 -5.61 -0.86 -2.98
N TYR A 99 -5.44 -2.01 -3.60
CA TYR A 99 -6.36 -3.12 -3.53
C TYR A 99 -5.70 -4.28 -2.80
N VAL A 100 -6.52 -5.10 -2.16
CA VAL A 100 -6.12 -6.30 -1.45
C VAL A 100 -6.85 -7.51 -2.05
N TRP A 101 -6.14 -8.61 -2.22
CA TRP A 101 -6.72 -9.85 -2.72
C TRP A 101 -7.65 -10.45 -1.68
N ASP A 102 -8.89 -10.72 -2.09
CA ASP A 102 -9.88 -11.45 -1.33
C ASP A 102 -9.90 -12.91 -1.78
N ASP A 103 -9.30 -13.78 -0.97
CA ASP A 103 -9.24 -15.22 -1.24
C ASP A 103 -10.62 -15.88 -1.33
N TYR A 104 -11.68 -15.28 -0.75
CA TYR A 104 -13.03 -15.87 -0.79
C TYR A 104 -13.74 -15.61 -2.11
N ASN A 105 -13.65 -14.38 -2.62
CA ASN A 105 -14.27 -13.99 -3.88
C ASN A 105 -13.33 -14.23 -5.08
N GLU A 106 -12.08 -14.61 -4.83
CA GLU A 106 -11.02 -14.74 -5.85
C GLU A 106 -10.91 -13.48 -6.72
N ASP A 107 -11.03 -12.32 -6.08
CA ASP A 107 -10.95 -11.01 -6.73
C ASP A 107 -10.30 -9.99 -5.77
N PHE A 108 -9.98 -8.82 -6.30
CA PHE A 108 -9.43 -7.73 -5.52
C PHE A 108 -10.50 -6.78 -5.01
N ASP A 109 -10.43 -6.48 -3.72
CA ASP A 109 -11.25 -5.45 -3.06
C ASP A 109 -10.39 -4.26 -2.65
N THR A 110 -11.01 -3.12 -2.36
CA THR A 110 -10.30 -1.87 -2.08
C THR A 110 -9.80 -1.82 -0.65
N LEU A 111 -8.50 -1.57 -0.49
CA LEU A 111 -7.83 -1.39 0.79
C LEU A 111 -7.69 0.10 1.16
N PHE A 112 -7.09 0.92 0.28
CA PHE A 112 -6.83 2.34 0.54
C PHE A 112 -7.10 3.22 -0.70
N PHE A 113 -7.65 4.41 -0.47
CA PHE A 113 -7.73 5.48 -1.47
C PHE A 113 -6.75 6.61 -1.09
N PHE A 114 -5.63 6.73 -1.80
CA PHE A 114 -4.66 7.83 -1.63
C PHE A 114 -5.08 9.13 -2.32
N SER A 115 -6.22 9.12 -3.02
CA SER A 115 -6.87 10.29 -3.61
C SER A 115 -7.97 10.90 -2.72
N THR A 116 -8.13 10.40 -1.48
CA THR A 116 -9.16 10.85 -0.54
C THR A 116 -8.95 12.28 -0.08
N HIS A 117 -10.04 13.04 0.01
CA HIS A 117 -10.12 14.34 0.67
C HIS A 117 -10.92 14.22 1.97
N ALA A 118 -10.77 15.20 2.87
CA ALA A 118 -11.53 15.24 4.11
C ALA A 118 -13.04 15.26 3.82
N GLY A 119 -13.76 14.25 4.32
CA GLY A 119 -15.21 14.10 4.13
C GLY A 119 -15.63 12.99 3.16
N ASP A 120 -14.71 12.42 2.38
CA ASP A 120 -15.01 11.32 1.47
C ASP A 120 -15.40 10.04 2.25
N ARG A 121 -16.26 9.21 1.65
CA ARG A 121 -16.72 7.94 2.22
C ARG A 121 -16.60 6.83 1.18
N TYR A 122 -15.91 5.75 1.54
CA TYR A 122 -15.73 4.59 0.69
C TYR A 122 -16.10 3.30 1.43
N PRO A 123 -16.71 2.31 0.74
CA PRO A 123 -16.80 0.96 1.28
C PRO A 123 -15.38 0.40 1.38
N VAL A 124 -14.97 -0.06 2.56
CA VAL A 124 -13.65 -0.66 2.80
C VAL A 124 -13.80 -2.17 2.85
N ALA A 125 -12.89 -2.89 2.17
CA ALA A 125 -12.80 -4.33 2.23
C ALA A 125 -12.63 -4.83 3.67
N ILE A 126 -13.52 -5.71 4.12
CA ILE A 126 -13.35 -6.44 5.36
C ILE A 126 -12.45 -7.64 5.05
N ALA A 127 -11.14 -7.51 5.28
CA ALA A 127 -10.30 -8.70 5.37
C ALA A 127 -10.84 -9.60 6.50
N PRO A 128 -11.10 -10.90 6.28
CA PRO A 128 -11.75 -11.76 7.27
C PRO A 128 -10.85 -11.95 8.52
N VAL A 129 -11.27 -12.03 9.81
CA VAL A 129 -12.57 -11.91 10.53
C VAL A 129 -12.38 -11.35 11.99
N PHE A 130 -11.23 -10.81 12.40
CA PHE A 130 -11.03 -10.45 13.84
C PHE A 130 -10.52 -9.02 14.13
N SER A 131 -10.77 -8.07 13.24
CA SER A 131 -10.61 -6.66 13.55
C SER A 131 -11.86 -5.95 13.10
N GLN A 132 -12.49 -5.20 14.01
CA GLN A 132 -13.64 -4.36 13.67
C GLN A 132 -13.28 -3.46 12.47
N PRO A 133 -14.23 -3.19 11.56
CA PRO A 133 -14.00 -2.24 10.48
C PRO A 133 -13.65 -0.90 11.09
N VAL A 134 -12.38 -0.51 11.03
CA VAL A 134 -12.02 0.88 11.26
C VAL A 134 -12.43 1.59 9.98
N LEU A 135 -13.56 2.30 10.04
CA LEU A 135 -13.84 3.42 9.14
C LEU A 135 -12.58 4.30 9.16
N MET A 136 -11.75 4.21 8.12
CA MET A 136 -10.61 5.11 8.00
C MET A 136 -11.15 6.48 7.62
N ARG A 137 -11.30 7.32 8.65
CA ARG A 137 -11.46 8.76 8.48
C ARG A 137 -10.09 9.32 8.11
N ALA A 138 -9.98 9.99 6.97
CA ALA A 138 -8.85 10.85 6.67
C ALA A 138 -8.92 12.07 7.61
N ASP A 139 -8.49 11.91 8.86
CA ASP A 139 -8.32 13.04 9.76
C ASP A 139 -6.99 13.72 9.43
N VAL A 140 -7.09 14.90 8.82
CA VAL A 140 -5.98 15.83 8.65
C VAL A 140 -5.68 16.39 10.04
N GLN A 141 -4.47 16.16 10.55
CA GLN A 141 -3.98 16.95 11.68
C GLN A 141 -3.83 18.40 11.20
N SER A 142 -4.67 19.28 11.75
CA SER A 142 -4.58 20.74 11.66
C SER A 142 -3.36 21.27 12.37
#